data_AF-A0A547PUC9-F1
#
_entry.id   AF-A0A547PUC9-F1
#
_cell.length_a   1.000
_cell.length_b   1.000
_cell.length_c   1.000
_cell.angle_alpha   90.00
_cell.angle_beta   90.00
_cell.angle_gamma   90.00
#
_symmetry.space_group_name_H-M   'P 1'
#
loop_
_entity.id
_entity.type
_entity.pdbx_description
1 polymer ?
#
loop_
_entity_poly.entity_id
_entity_poly.type
_entity_poly.pdbx_seq_one_letter_code
_entity_poly.pdbx_strand_id
1 'polypeptide(L)'
;MTEESRREGEEVRATRLVLGSSLKKFIRDDRGASSVEFALLSVPAIIVIIAVVQTVLLARATIVLEHAAYAAARSALVHRCRPISPMIGDENLFSSASEIWGAFNCDETEADARILRAAQLAVIPISTSNGNSRRRQGSCRHPDAAVAFIIGAGVREGLREAVDEQACYAFEPGNVQVEVDWNTLPSGLSVVSALPTLSATVTYRMPVLIPVRGIFSDGRREDGTHYRVIEAAVNLL
;
A
#
# COMPACT_ATOMS: atom_id res chain seq x y z
N MET A 1 15.48 -32.84 -28.00
CA MET A 1 16.52 -32.01 -27.37
C MET A 1 16.95 -30.99 -28.42
N THR A 2 16.37 -29.80 -28.31
CA THR A 2 16.16 -28.83 -29.39
C THR A 2 17.31 -27.83 -29.51
N GLU A 3 17.65 -27.47 -30.74
CA GLU A 3 18.77 -26.58 -31.13
C GLU A 3 18.71 -25.16 -30.53
N GLU A 4 17.58 -24.80 -29.93
CA GLU A 4 17.31 -23.48 -29.33
C GLU A 4 18.19 -23.19 -28.10
N SER A 5 18.56 -24.23 -27.34
CA SER A 5 19.40 -24.08 -26.14
C SER A 5 20.88 -23.78 -26.46
N ARG A 6 21.31 -23.96 -27.72
CA ARG A 6 22.69 -23.69 -28.13
C ARG A 6 22.94 -22.22 -28.49
N ARG A 7 21.90 -21.44 -28.81
CA ARG A 7 22.02 -20.00 -29.16
C ARG A 7 22.10 -19.08 -27.95
N GLU A 8 21.45 -19.39 -26.83
CA GLU A 8 21.51 -18.56 -25.61
C GLU A 8 22.90 -18.57 -24.92
N GLY A 9 23.69 -19.61 -25.14
CA GLY A 9 25.03 -19.73 -24.54
C GLY A 9 26.10 -18.81 -25.13
N GLU A 10 25.98 -18.42 -26.40
CA GLU A 10 26.94 -17.53 -27.08
C GLU A 10 26.68 -16.04 -26.77
N GLU A 11 25.41 -15.65 -26.60
CA GLU A 11 25.06 -14.26 -26.33
C GLU A 11 25.55 -13.81 -24.94
N VAL A 12 25.46 -14.68 -23.93
CA VAL A 12 25.95 -14.39 -22.56
C VAL A 12 27.49 -14.26 -22.51
N ARG A 13 28.22 -14.93 -23.41
CA ARG A 13 29.69 -14.83 -23.47
C ARG A 13 30.15 -13.55 -24.18
N ALA A 14 29.44 -13.09 -25.21
CA ALA A 14 29.77 -11.85 -25.88
C ALA A 14 29.61 -10.63 -24.96
N THR A 15 28.55 -10.59 -24.13
CA THR A 15 28.27 -9.46 -23.23
C THR A 15 29.29 -9.35 -22.09
N ARG A 16 29.89 -10.46 -21.63
CA ARG A 16 30.93 -10.43 -20.59
C ARG A 16 32.30 -9.96 -21.08
N LEU A 17 32.63 -10.14 -22.36
CA LEU A 17 33.92 -9.69 -22.91
C LEU A 17 33.93 -8.18 -23.21
N VAL A 18 32.78 -7.60 -23.59
CA VAL A 18 32.69 -6.17 -23.92
C VAL A 18 32.77 -5.28 -22.67
N LEU A 19 32.22 -5.71 -21.52
CA LEU A 19 32.31 -4.95 -20.27
C LEU A 19 33.75 -4.87 -19.71
N GLY A 20 34.55 -5.92 -19.90
CA GLY A 20 35.93 -5.99 -19.37
C GLY A 20 36.94 -5.13 -20.14
N SER A 21 36.75 -4.95 -21.46
CA SER A 21 37.68 -4.15 -22.28
C SER A 21 37.37 -2.66 -22.24
N SER A 22 36.11 -2.27 -22.02
CA SER A 22 35.73 -0.84 -21.99
C SER A 22 36.20 -0.14 -20.72
N LEU A 23 36.22 -0.84 -19.58
CA LEU A 23 36.77 -0.33 -18.33
C LEU A 23 38.28 -0.09 -18.40
N LYS A 24 39.03 -0.92 -19.13
CA LYS A 24 40.49 -0.74 -19.28
C LYS A 24 40.87 0.47 -20.13
N LYS A 25 40.04 0.88 -21.10
CA LYS A 25 40.28 2.09 -21.90
C LYS A 25 39.96 3.38 -21.14
N PHE A 26 39.04 3.34 -20.18
CA PHE A 26 38.74 4.50 -19.31
C PHE A 26 39.85 4.80 -18.29
N ILE A 27 40.69 3.81 -17.95
CA ILE A 27 41.75 3.96 -16.94
C ILE A 27 42.99 4.70 -17.49
N ARG A 28 43.12 4.91 -18.82
CA ARG A 28 44.33 5.46 -19.45
C ARG A 28 44.13 6.81 -20.15
N ASP A 29 43.08 7.53 -19.80
CA ASP A 29 42.83 8.86 -20.36
C ASP A 29 42.94 9.91 -19.23
N ASP A 30 43.98 10.74 -19.26
CA ASP A 30 44.27 11.73 -18.21
C ASP A 30 43.19 12.84 -18.13
N ARG A 31 42.36 12.97 -19.18
CA ARG A 31 41.13 13.81 -19.15
C ARG A 31 39.96 13.15 -18.42
N GLY A 32 40.02 11.84 -18.15
CA GLY A 32 39.04 11.11 -17.37
C GLY A 32 39.16 11.33 -15.86
N ALA A 33 40.33 11.77 -15.36
CA ALA A 33 40.57 11.98 -13.92
C ALA A 33 39.57 12.96 -13.30
N SER A 34 39.27 14.08 -13.97
CA SER A 34 38.28 15.06 -13.49
C SER A 34 36.85 14.53 -13.51
N SER A 35 36.50 13.65 -14.45
CA SER A 35 35.18 13.01 -14.50
C SER A 35 34.98 11.98 -13.38
N VAL A 36 36.05 11.27 -13.00
CA VAL A 36 36.03 10.31 -11.88
C VAL A 36 35.89 11.03 -10.56
N GLU A 37 36.62 12.12 -10.33
CA GLU A 37 36.49 12.95 -9.11
C GLU A 37 35.07 13.52 -8.95
N PHE A 38 34.48 14.02 -10.03
CA PHE A 38 33.09 14.50 -10.00
C PHE A 38 32.09 13.37 -9.74
N ALA A 39 32.27 12.20 -10.37
CA ALA A 39 31.42 11.04 -10.11
C ALA A 39 31.51 10.58 -8.65
N LEU A 40 32.72 10.59 -8.07
CA LEU A 40 32.94 10.15 -6.70
C LEU A 40 32.29 11.10 -5.66
N LEU A 41 32.23 12.39 -5.97
CA LEU A 41 31.54 13.40 -5.14
C LEU A 41 30.03 13.44 -5.36
N SER A 42 29.56 13.26 -6.59
CA SER A 42 28.13 13.38 -6.94
C SER A 42 27.32 12.16 -6.49
N VAL A 43 27.85 10.95 -6.56
CA VAL A 43 27.16 9.72 -6.14
C VAL A 43 26.66 9.78 -4.68
N PRO A 44 27.48 10.09 -3.66
CA PRO A 44 26.99 10.18 -2.29
C PRO A 44 26.00 11.33 -2.11
N ALA A 45 26.19 12.46 -2.79
CA ALA A 45 25.23 13.57 -2.76
C ALA A 45 23.84 13.15 -3.30
N ILE A 46 23.81 12.41 -4.42
CA ILE A 46 22.57 11.86 -5.00
C ILE A 46 21.90 10.89 -4.02
N ILE A 47 22.66 10.00 -3.36
CA ILE A 47 22.10 9.06 -2.37
C ILE A 47 21.45 9.83 -1.22
N VAL A 48 22.09 10.88 -0.70
CA VAL A 48 21.53 11.72 0.37
C VAL A 48 20.24 12.40 -0.09
N ILE A 49 20.21 12.98 -1.30
CA ILE A 49 19.00 13.60 -1.85
C ILE A 49 17.86 12.58 -1.96
N ILE A 50 18.14 11.38 -2.48
CA ILE A 50 17.13 10.32 -2.60
C ILE A 50 16.64 9.87 -1.22
N ALA A 51 17.51 9.81 -0.21
CA ALA A 51 17.12 9.50 1.16
C ALA A 51 16.17 10.57 1.75
N VAL A 52 16.44 11.84 1.49
CA VAL A 52 15.54 12.95 1.89
C VAL A 52 14.19 12.82 1.19
N VAL A 53 14.18 12.59 -0.13
CA VAL A 53 12.94 12.38 -0.90
C VAL A 53 12.16 11.19 -0.36
N GLN A 54 12.81 10.06 -0.09
CA GLN A 54 12.17 8.87 0.49
C GLN A 54 11.56 9.17 1.87
N THR A 55 12.23 9.97 2.69
CA THR A 55 11.73 10.39 4.01
C THR A 55 10.46 11.24 3.87
N VAL A 56 10.45 12.20 2.93
CA VAL A 56 9.25 13.01 2.64
C VAL A 56 8.10 12.15 2.13
N LEU A 57 8.38 11.19 1.25
CA LEU A 57 7.38 10.26 0.74
C LEU A 57 6.79 9.40 1.86
N LEU A 58 7.62 8.92 2.80
CA LEU A 58 7.17 8.17 3.97
C LEU A 58 6.28 9.03 4.89
N ALA A 59 6.68 10.27 5.16
CA ALA A 59 5.88 11.19 5.97
C ALA A 59 4.52 11.51 5.33
N ARG A 60 4.48 11.68 3.99
CA ARG A 60 3.20 11.83 3.28
C ARG A 60 2.35 10.56 3.38
N ALA A 61 2.98 9.40 3.29
CA ALA A 61 2.29 8.12 3.34
C ALA A 61 1.65 7.86 4.71
N THR A 62 2.30 8.24 5.82
CA THR A 62 1.70 8.09 7.16
C THR A 62 0.44 8.93 7.34
N ILE A 63 0.45 10.20 6.89
CA ILE A 63 -0.72 11.08 6.96
C ILE A 63 -1.89 10.50 6.14
N VAL A 64 -1.61 10.02 4.93
CA VAL A 64 -2.65 9.40 4.08
C VAL A 64 -3.17 8.10 4.68
N LEU A 65 -2.30 7.33 5.36
CA LEU A 65 -2.69 6.10 6.02
C LEU A 65 -3.60 6.34 7.23
N GLU A 66 -3.41 7.41 7.99
CA GLU A 66 -4.34 7.83 9.05
C GLU A 66 -5.73 8.14 8.48
N HIS A 67 -5.80 8.83 7.34
CA HIS A 67 -7.06 9.05 6.64
C HIS A 67 -7.68 7.75 6.11
N ALA A 68 -6.85 6.79 5.68
CA ALA A 68 -7.31 5.46 5.28
C ALA A 68 -7.88 4.68 6.46
N ALA A 69 -7.23 4.71 7.62
CA ALA A 69 -7.72 4.11 8.85
C ALA A 69 -9.03 4.75 9.32
N TYR A 70 -9.14 6.08 9.22
CA TYR A 70 -10.37 6.80 9.51
C TYR A 70 -11.52 6.42 8.55
N ALA A 71 -11.23 6.30 7.25
CA ALA A 71 -12.21 5.86 6.25
C ALA A 71 -12.66 4.41 6.49
N ALA A 72 -11.71 3.52 6.82
CA ALA A 72 -11.98 2.13 7.16
C ALA A 72 -12.87 2.01 8.41
N ALA A 73 -12.53 2.74 9.48
CA ALA A 73 -13.31 2.76 10.70
C ALA A 73 -14.73 3.30 10.49
N ARG A 74 -14.90 4.38 9.71
CA ARG A 74 -16.23 4.87 9.33
C ARG A 74 -17.03 3.84 8.53
N SER A 75 -16.38 3.14 7.59
CA SER A 75 -17.00 2.05 6.86
C SER A 75 -17.41 0.90 7.79
N ALA A 76 -16.59 0.60 8.78
CA ALA A 76 -16.86 -0.45 9.76
C ALA A 76 -18.03 -0.12 10.68
N LEU A 77 -18.17 1.12 11.13
CA LEU A 77 -19.32 1.55 11.93
C LEU A 77 -20.68 1.36 11.22
N VAL A 78 -20.68 1.37 9.89
CA VAL A 78 -21.89 1.23 9.06
C VAL A 78 -22.12 -0.22 8.64
N HIS A 79 -21.05 -0.95 8.32
CA HIS A 79 -21.17 -2.28 7.71
C HIS A 79 -20.85 -3.45 8.64
N ARG A 80 -20.02 -3.26 9.66
CA ARG A 80 -19.67 -4.34 10.60
C ARG A 80 -20.73 -4.45 11.67
N CYS A 81 -21.05 -5.69 12.08
CA CYS A 81 -22.02 -5.90 13.14
C CYS A 81 -21.53 -5.30 14.44
N ARG A 82 -22.45 -4.67 15.14
CA ARG A 82 -22.20 -4.25 16.52
C ARG A 82 -22.25 -5.48 17.43
N PRO A 83 -21.35 -5.58 18.42
CA PRO A 83 -21.48 -6.61 19.43
C PRO A 83 -22.81 -6.40 20.16
N ILE A 84 -23.64 -7.44 20.23
CA ILE A 84 -24.87 -7.42 21.03
C ILE A 84 -24.43 -7.35 22.49
N SER A 85 -24.73 -6.25 23.18
CA SER A 85 -24.55 -6.21 24.63
C SER A 85 -25.52 -7.21 25.25
N PRO A 86 -25.08 -8.13 26.12
CA PRO A 86 -25.99 -8.99 26.88
C PRO A 86 -26.68 -8.14 27.96
N MET A 87 -27.55 -7.22 27.57
CA MET A 87 -28.49 -6.61 28.50
C MET A 87 -29.58 -7.64 28.80
N ILE A 88 -29.32 -8.35 29.89
CA ILE A 88 -30.31 -9.00 30.74
C ILE A 88 -31.44 -8.00 30.98
N GLY A 89 -32.68 -8.47 30.78
CA GLY A 89 -33.83 -7.65 30.45
C GLY A 89 -34.13 -6.49 31.38
N ASP A 90 -34.54 -5.37 30.79
CA ASP A 90 -35.81 -4.74 31.16
C ASP A 90 -36.26 -3.69 30.11
N GLU A 91 -37.55 -3.77 29.81
CA GLU A 91 -38.49 -2.73 29.34
C GLU A 91 -38.63 -2.28 27.86
N ASN A 92 -37.77 -2.62 26.89
CA ASN A 92 -38.08 -2.32 25.46
C ASN A 92 -37.84 -3.51 24.51
N LEU A 93 -38.79 -4.44 24.49
CA LEU A 93 -38.77 -5.64 23.63
C LEU A 93 -38.87 -5.32 22.13
N PHE A 94 -39.41 -4.14 21.76
CA PHE A 94 -39.60 -3.74 20.37
C PHE A 94 -38.41 -2.98 19.77
N SER A 95 -37.61 -2.24 20.55
CA SER A 95 -36.37 -1.60 20.06
C SER A 95 -35.21 -2.59 19.96
N SER A 96 -35.14 -3.52 20.91
CA SER A 96 -34.16 -4.61 20.91
C SER A 96 -34.40 -5.60 19.78
N ALA A 97 -35.65 -5.84 19.36
CA ALA A 97 -35.91 -6.73 18.22
C ALA A 97 -35.23 -6.25 16.93
N SER A 98 -35.34 -4.99 16.53
CA SER A 98 -34.68 -4.49 15.30
C SER A 98 -33.15 -4.52 15.38
N GLU A 99 -32.57 -4.30 16.55
CA GLU A 99 -31.13 -4.38 16.77
C GLU A 99 -30.62 -5.82 16.74
N ILE A 100 -31.38 -6.74 17.33
CA ILE A 100 -31.12 -8.18 17.33
C ILE A 100 -31.25 -8.76 15.91
N TRP A 101 -32.32 -8.44 15.18
CA TRP A 101 -32.52 -8.88 13.80
C TRP A 101 -31.48 -8.29 12.83
N GLY A 102 -31.05 -7.05 13.06
CA GLY A 102 -29.97 -6.42 12.30
C GLY A 102 -28.61 -7.09 12.53
N ALA A 103 -28.32 -7.50 13.77
CA ALA A 103 -27.11 -8.24 14.10
C ALA A 103 -27.09 -9.67 13.52
N PHE A 104 -28.25 -10.33 13.42
CA PHE A 104 -28.34 -11.70 12.88
C PHE A 104 -28.31 -11.78 11.34
N ASN A 105 -28.63 -10.70 10.63
CA ASN A 105 -28.63 -10.64 9.16
C ASN A 105 -27.42 -9.93 8.56
N CYS A 106 -26.39 -9.65 9.35
CA CYS A 106 -25.14 -9.15 8.81
C CYS A 106 -24.37 -10.23 8.04
N ASP A 107 -23.79 -9.85 6.91
CA ASP A 107 -22.70 -10.60 6.30
C ASP A 107 -21.35 -9.93 6.67
N GLU A 108 -20.63 -10.53 7.63
CA GLU A 108 -19.31 -10.03 8.04
C GLU A 108 -18.29 -10.08 6.92
N THR A 109 -18.41 -11.05 5.99
CA THR A 109 -17.46 -11.18 4.88
C THR A 109 -17.63 -10.06 3.86
N GLU A 110 -18.87 -9.67 3.59
CA GLU A 110 -19.16 -8.51 2.73
C GLU A 110 -18.78 -7.20 3.42
N ALA A 111 -19.02 -7.09 4.73
CA ALA A 111 -18.62 -5.94 5.52
C ALA A 111 -17.10 -5.71 5.44
N ASP A 112 -16.31 -6.78 5.62
CA ASP A 112 -14.85 -6.71 5.58
C ASP A 112 -14.32 -6.35 4.20
N ALA A 113 -14.96 -6.86 3.14
CA ALA A 113 -14.65 -6.45 1.79
C ALA A 113 -14.93 -4.95 1.57
N ARG A 114 -16.02 -4.40 2.13
CA ARG A 114 -16.35 -2.97 2.02
C ARG A 114 -15.36 -2.09 2.81
N ILE A 115 -15.01 -2.50 4.02
CA ILE A 115 -14.03 -1.82 4.88
C ILE A 115 -12.66 -1.79 4.22
N LEU A 116 -12.19 -2.94 3.70
CA LEU A 116 -10.93 -3.04 2.98
C LEU A 116 -10.92 -2.14 1.74
N ARG A 117 -12.00 -2.14 0.95
CA ARG A 117 -12.12 -1.27 -0.23
C ARG A 117 -12.05 0.21 0.15
N ALA A 118 -12.68 0.62 1.25
CA ALA A 118 -12.59 2.01 1.72
C ALA A 118 -11.14 2.41 2.03
N ALA A 119 -10.37 1.55 2.70
CA ALA A 119 -8.96 1.78 2.95
C ALA A 119 -8.14 1.81 1.65
N GLN A 120 -8.38 0.87 0.72
CA GLN A 120 -7.69 0.78 -0.57
C GLN A 120 -7.89 2.05 -1.41
N LEU A 121 -9.11 2.59 -1.43
CA LEU A 121 -9.41 3.85 -2.13
C LEU A 121 -8.63 5.04 -1.56
N ALA A 122 -8.50 5.10 -0.23
CA ALA A 122 -7.84 6.19 0.44
C ALA A 122 -6.32 6.21 0.19
N VAL A 123 -5.68 5.06 -0.05
CA VAL A 123 -4.24 4.96 -0.29
C VAL A 123 -3.81 5.08 -1.76
N ILE A 124 -4.75 5.23 -2.71
CA ILE A 124 -4.42 5.42 -4.14
C ILE A 124 -3.40 6.57 -4.35
N PRO A 125 -3.54 7.77 -3.73
CA PRO A 125 -2.65 8.89 -4.00
C PRO A 125 -1.18 8.69 -3.60
N ILE A 126 -0.90 7.69 -2.75
CA ILE A 126 0.45 7.32 -2.28
C ILE A 126 0.94 6.01 -2.89
N SER A 127 0.14 5.41 -3.78
CA SER A 127 0.51 4.19 -4.49
C SER A 127 1.49 4.46 -5.63
N THR A 128 2.19 3.43 -6.08
CA THR A 128 3.14 3.55 -7.20
C THR A 128 2.44 3.34 -8.53
N SER A 129 2.88 4.08 -9.55
CA SER A 129 2.37 4.02 -10.93
C SER A 129 3.28 3.22 -11.88
N ASN A 130 4.13 2.34 -11.36
CA ASN A 130 5.22 1.72 -12.14
C ASN A 130 4.81 0.55 -13.06
N GLY A 131 3.51 0.25 -13.21
CA GLY A 131 3.03 -0.83 -14.10
C GLY A 131 3.27 -2.26 -13.59
N ASN A 132 4.05 -2.44 -12.52
CA ASN A 132 4.43 -3.77 -12.06
C ASN A 132 3.24 -4.53 -11.47
N SER A 133 2.33 -3.83 -10.79
CA SER A 133 1.11 -4.45 -10.25
C SER A 133 0.19 -5.01 -11.34
N ARG A 134 0.05 -4.30 -12.45
CA ARG A 134 -0.69 -4.78 -13.62
C ARG A 134 -0.04 -6.03 -14.22
N ARG A 135 1.27 -6.03 -14.41
CA ARG A 135 2.00 -7.21 -14.91
C ARG A 135 1.83 -8.45 -14.03
N ARG A 136 1.76 -8.27 -12.71
CA ARG A 136 1.56 -9.37 -11.75
C ARG A 136 0.13 -9.90 -11.73
N GLN A 137 -0.86 -9.02 -11.81
CA GLN A 137 -2.28 -9.40 -11.73
C GLN A 137 -2.88 -9.77 -13.10
N GLY A 138 -2.22 -9.41 -14.20
CA GLY A 138 -2.76 -9.49 -15.56
C GLY A 138 -3.81 -8.41 -15.81
N SER A 139 -4.91 -8.46 -15.07
CA SER A 139 -5.98 -7.46 -15.05
C SER A 139 -6.07 -6.79 -13.67
N CYS A 140 -6.10 -5.46 -13.62
CA CYS A 140 -6.26 -4.74 -12.36
C CYS A 140 -7.68 -4.92 -11.81
N ARG A 141 -7.77 -5.30 -10.53
CA ARG A 141 -9.06 -5.53 -9.84
C ARG A 141 -9.46 -4.33 -8.99
N HIS A 142 -9.64 -3.17 -9.60
CA HIS A 142 -10.21 -1.99 -8.94
C HIS A 142 -11.53 -1.59 -9.59
N PRO A 143 -12.46 -0.98 -8.83
CA PRO A 143 -13.70 -0.46 -9.40
C PRO A 143 -13.43 0.75 -10.30
N ASP A 144 -13.95 0.75 -11.53
CA ASP A 144 -13.77 1.84 -12.51
C ASP A 144 -14.25 3.19 -11.96
N ALA A 145 -15.31 3.17 -11.15
CA ALA A 145 -15.88 4.35 -10.52
C ALA A 145 -14.87 5.10 -9.61
N ALA A 146 -13.93 4.38 -8.99
CA ALA A 146 -12.92 4.98 -8.12
C ALA A 146 -11.92 5.82 -8.92
N VAL A 147 -11.41 5.25 -10.00
CA VAL A 147 -10.47 5.92 -10.91
C VAL A 147 -11.19 7.08 -11.60
N ALA A 148 -12.44 6.89 -12.03
CA ALA A 148 -13.26 7.95 -12.62
C ALA A 148 -13.51 9.13 -11.67
N PHE A 149 -13.73 8.88 -10.36
CA PHE A 149 -13.90 9.94 -9.37
C PHE A 149 -12.63 10.78 -9.20
N ILE A 150 -11.47 10.14 -9.10
CA ILE A 150 -10.18 10.84 -8.98
C ILE A 150 -9.89 11.64 -10.24
N ILE A 151 -10.15 11.07 -11.42
CA ILE A 151 -9.89 11.75 -12.70
C ILE A 151 -10.87 12.89 -12.94
N GLY A 152 -12.15 12.69 -12.62
CA GLY A 152 -13.23 13.66 -12.79
C GLY A 152 -13.03 14.93 -11.97
N ALA A 153 -12.19 14.89 -10.93
CA ALA A 153 -11.75 16.05 -10.16
C ALA A 153 -10.78 16.99 -10.92
N GLY A 154 -10.57 16.81 -12.22
CA GLY A 154 -9.79 17.73 -13.07
C GLY A 154 -8.38 17.25 -13.41
N VAL A 155 -8.15 15.93 -13.41
CA VAL A 155 -6.86 15.34 -13.76
C VAL A 155 -6.63 15.42 -15.26
N ARG A 156 -5.44 15.87 -15.68
CA ARG A 156 -5.03 15.91 -17.09
C ARG A 156 -5.06 14.50 -17.68
N GLU A 157 -5.38 14.39 -18.96
CA GLU A 157 -5.50 13.11 -19.67
C GLU A 157 -4.25 12.22 -19.55
N GLY A 158 -3.05 12.83 -19.51
CA GLY A 158 -1.79 12.12 -19.30
C GLY A 158 -1.54 11.57 -17.88
N LEU A 159 -2.32 11.96 -16.87
CA LEU A 159 -2.25 11.39 -15.52
C LEU A 159 -3.22 10.21 -15.32
N ARG A 160 -4.14 9.96 -16.28
CA ARG A 160 -5.13 8.89 -16.16
C ARG A 160 -4.48 7.52 -15.99
N GLU A 161 -3.50 7.21 -16.84
CA GLU A 161 -2.75 5.95 -16.76
C GLU A 161 -1.97 5.83 -15.44
N ALA A 162 -1.40 6.94 -14.95
CA ALA A 162 -0.70 6.92 -13.68
C ALA A 162 -1.64 6.63 -12.50
N VAL A 163 -2.82 7.26 -12.44
CA VAL A 163 -3.82 7.03 -11.40
C VAL A 163 -4.37 5.60 -11.48
N ASP A 164 -4.56 5.10 -12.70
CA ASP A 164 -5.02 3.73 -12.94
C ASP A 164 -4.00 2.71 -12.43
N GLU A 165 -2.71 2.88 -12.73
CA GLU A 165 -1.64 2.03 -12.17
C GLU A 165 -1.49 2.17 -10.65
N GLN A 166 -1.72 3.35 -10.09
CA GLN A 166 -1.79 3.55 -8.64
C GLN A 166 -2.94 2.75 -8.02
N ALA A 167 -4.12 2.77 -8.64
CA ALA A 167 -5.25 1.96 -8.21
C ALA A 167 -4.94 0.47 -8.33
N CYS A 168 -4.30 0.03 -9.43
CA CYS A 168 -3.83 -1.35 -9.59
C CYS A 168 -2.93 -1.80 -8.41
N TYR A 169 -2.05 -0.92 -7.93
CA TYR A 169 -1.19 -1.21 -6.79
C TYR A 169 -1.96 -1.23 -5.46
N ALA A 170 -2.84 -0.26 -5.21
CA ALA A 170 -3.63 -0.20 -3.98
C ALA A 170 -4.54 -1.42 -3.79
N PHE A 171 -5.14 -1.91 -4.88
CA PHE A 171 -6.07 -3.04 -4.88
C PHE A 171 -5.39 -4.42 -5.01
N GLU A 172 -4.07 -4.45 -5.17
CA GLU A 172 -3.34 -5.72 -5.21
C GLU A 172 -3.42 -6.44 -3.85
N PRO A 173 -3.75 -7.74 -3.81
CA PRO A 173 -3.88 -8.48 -2.57
C PRO A 173 -2.57 -8.48 -1.79
N GLY A 174 -2.67 -8.19 -0.49
CA GLY A 174 -1.54 -8.14 0.44
C GLY A 174 -0.80 -6.80 0.50
N ASN A 175 -1.16 -5.80 -0.33
CA ASN A 175 -0.59 -4.46 -0.23
C ASN A 175 -1.25 -3.61 0.85
N VAL A 176 -2.56 -3.75 0.99
CA VAL A 176 -3.37 -3.13 2.04
C VAL A 176 -3.97 -4.24 2.88
N GLN A 177 -3.87 -4.11 4.19
CA GLN A 177 -4.55 -4.96 5.16
C GLN A 177 -5.26 -4.06 6.14
N VAL A 178 -6.43 -4.49 6.59
CA VAL A 178 -7.23 -3.76 7.57
C VAL A 178 -7.64 -4.74 8.66
N GLU A 179 -7.41 -4.36 9.89
CA GLU A 179 -7.85 -5.06 11.09
C GLU A 179 -8.80 -4.12 11.83
N VAL A 180 -9.97 -4.63 12.23
CA VAL A 180 -11.00 -3.85 12.89
C VAL A 180 -11.52 -4.61 14.09
N ASP A 181 -11.43 -3.97 15.24
CA ASP A 181 -11.85 -4.54 16.51
C ASP A 181 -12.79 -3.59 17.26
N TRP A 182 -13.85 -4.16 17.83
CA TRP A 182 -14.67 -3.47 18.81
C TRP A 182 -13.99 -3.55 20.16
N ASN A 183 -13.65 -2.39 20.73
CA ASN A 183 -13.08 -2.30 22.06
C ASN A 183 -14.21 -2.44 23.09
N THR A 184 -14.45 -3.67 23.54
CA THR A 184 -15.31 -3.91 24.70
C THR A 184 -14.48 -3.71 25.96
N LEU A 185 -14.92 -2.81 26.87
CA LEU A 185 -14.21 -2.64 28.14
C LEU A 185 -14.14 -3.98 28.90
N PRO A 186 -12.99 -4.33 29.50
CA PRO A 186 -12.76 -5.65 30.13
C PRO A 186 -13.56 -5.87 31.42
N SER A 187 -14.22 -4.85 31.95
CA SER A 187 -15.25 -5.01 32.97
C SER A 187 -16.60 -5.01 32.25
N GLY A 188 -17.42 -6.05 32.44
CA GLY A 188 -18.80 -6.15 31.92
C GLY A 188 -19.78 -5.05 32.40
N LEU A 189 -19.26 -3.92 32.86
CA LEU A 189 -19.92 -2.64 33.02
C LEU A 189 -19.85 -1.88 31.71
N SER A 190 -20.74 -2.21 30.77
CA SER A 190 -21.17 -1.20 29.82
C SER A 190 -21.85 -0.10 30.64
N VAL A 191 -21.17 1.02 30.88
CA VAL A 191 -21.87 2.23 31.33
C VAL A 191 -22.98 2.46 30.30
N VAL A 192 -24.22 2.48 30.78
CA VAL A 192 -25.50 2.31 30.06
C VAL A 192 -25.80 3.44 29.04
N SER A 193 -24.78 4.10 28.51
CA SER A 193 -24.93 5.29 27.67
C SER A 193 -23.72 5.63 26.78
N ALA A 194 -22.65 4.82 26.76
CA ALA A 194 -21.52 5.04 25.85
C ALA A 194 -21.56 4.01 24.70
N LEU A 195 -21.61 4.49 23.45
CA LEU A 195 -21.47 3.66 22.26
C LEU A 195 -20.12 2.90 22.32
N PRO A 196 -20.06 1.62 21.91
CA PRO A 196 -18.81 0.86 21.91
C PRO A 196 -17.81 1.53 20.95
N THR A 197 -16.57 1.71 21.41
CA THR A 197 -15.51 2.29 20.59
C THR A 197 -14.99 1.25 19.59
N LEU A 198 -14.65 1.71 18.39
CA LEU A 198 -14.12 0.88 17.31
C LEU A 198 -12.68 1.29 17.01
N SER A 199 -11.76 0.33 17.05
CA SER A 199 -10.38 0.50 16.59
C SER A 199 -10.25 -0.05 15.17
N ALA A 200 -9.68 0.73 14.26
CA ALA A 200 -9.27 0.24 12.95
C ALA A 200 -7.78 0.50 12.72
N THR A 201 -7.06 -0.56 12.39
CA THR A 201 -5.65 -0.55 12.05
C THR A 201 -5.50 -0.85 10.57
N VAL A 202 -4.81 0.02 9.85
CA VAL A 202 -4.53 -0.17 8.42
C VAL A 202 -3.05 -0.31 8.22
N THR A 203 -2.66 -1.40 7.57
CA THR A 203 -1.28 -1.72 7.21
C THR A 203 -1.12 -1.59 5.71
N TYR A 204 -0.10 -0.85 5.28
CA TYR A 204 0.18 -0.61 3.87
C TYR A 204 1.64 -0.91 3.52
N ARG A 205 1.86 -1.65 2.44
CA ARG A 205 3.19 -1.94 1.89
C ARG A 205 3.57 -0.86 0.90
N MET A 206 4.38 0.09 1.32
CA MET A 206 4.88 1.18 0.48
C MET A 206 6.16 0.76 -0.28
N PRO A 207 6.28 0.99 -1.59
CA PRO A 207 7.50 0.69 -2.32
C PRO A 207 8.64 1.64 -1.95
N VAL A 208 9.87 1.10 -1.90
CA VAL A 208 11.10 1.84 -1.54
C VAL A 208 11.99 2.01 -2.77
N LEU A 209 12.58 3.19 -2.94
CA LEU A 209 13.50 3.47 -4.03
C LEU A 209 14.80 2.65 -3.90
N ILE A 210 15.29 2.13 -5.04
CA ILE A 210 16.45 1.20 -5.09
C ILE A 210 17.70 1.73 -4.37
N PRO A 211 18.12 3.00 -4.53
CA PRO A 211 19.37 3.47 -3.91
C PRO A 211 19.35 3.49 -2.38
N VAL A 212 18.15 3.51 -1.77
CA VAL A 212 17.97 3.63 -0.31
C VAL A 212 17.29 2.40 0.29
N ARG A 213 17.10 1.33 -0.50
CA ARG A 213 16.45 0.09 -0.06
C ARG A 213 17.15 -0.56 1.13
N GLY A 214 18.48 -0.47 1.22
CA GLY A 214 19.23 -1.06 2.35
C GLY A 214 18.93 -0.41 3.70
N ILE A 215 18.37 0.81 3.71
CA ILE A 215 18.10 1.58 4.93
C ILE A 215 16.61 1.54 5.29
N PHE A 216 15.72 1.57 4.30
CA PHE A 216 14.28 1.76 4.53
C PHE A 216 13.41 0.53 4.26
N SER A 217 13.95 -0.56 3.70
CA SER A 217 13.17 -1.74 3.31
C SER A 217 12.96 -2.69 4.49
N ASP A 218 11.72 -3.10 4.72
CA ASP A 218 11.37 -4.13 5.70
C ASP A 218 11.27 -5.52 5.05
N GLY A 219 11.04 -5.56 3.73
CA GLY A 219 10.94 -6.81 3.00
C GLY A 219 11.13 -6.64 1.50
N ARG A 220 11.18 -7.77 0.81
CA ARG A 220 11.33 -7.86 -0.63
C ARG A 220 10.26 -8.80 -1.18
N ARG A 221 9.62 -8.39 -2.27
CA ARG A 221 8.68 -9.23 -3.03
C ARG A 221 9.41 -10.18 -3.97
N GLU A 222 8.68 -11.17 -4.48
CA GLU A 222 9.17 -12.16 -5.44
C GLU A 222 9.73 -11.54 -6.73
N ASP A 223 9.17 -10.41 -7.16
CA ASP A 223 9.60 -9.67 -8.35
C ASP A 223 10.86 -8.80 -8.11
N GLY A 224 11.38 -8.77 -6.88
CA GLY A 224 12.54 -7.98 -6.51
C GLY A 224 12.23 -6.55 -6.07
N THR A 225 10.98 -6.13 -6.04
CA THR A 225 10.60 -4.83 -5.48
C THR A 225 10.74 -4.84 -3.96
N HIS A 226 11.33 -3.78 -3.43
CA HIS A 226 11.51 -3.57 -2.01
C HIS A 226 10.35 -2.75 -1.46
N TYR A 227 9.90 -3.08 -0.26
CA TYR A 227 8.82 -2.36 0.40
C TYR A 227 9.14 -2.10 1.86
N ARG A 228 8.48 -1.07 2.39
CA ARG A 228 8.39 -0.74 3.81
C ARG A 228 6.95 -0.92 4.23
N VAL A 229 6.73 -1.55 5.37
CA VAL A 229 5.41 -1.66 5.98
C VAL A 229 5.19 -0.41 6.83
N ILE A 230 4.09 0.28 6.56
CA ILE A 230 3.62 1.38 7.39
C ILE A 230 2.25 1.01 7.96
N GLU A 231 1.99 1.46 9.18
CA GLU A 231 0.79 1.12 9.93
C GLU A 231 0.23 2.40 10.54
N ALA A 232 -1.10 2.54 10.54
CA ALA A 232 -1.81 3.59 11.26
C ALA A 232 -3.05 3.00 11.93
N ALA A 233 -3.31 3.41 13.16
CA ALA A 233 -4.46 2.98 13.94
C ALA A 233 -5.30 4.20 14.35
N VAL A 234 -6.63 4.06 14.26
CA VAL A 234 -7.59 5.10 14.65
C VAL A 234 -8.65 4.50 15.53
N ASN A 235 -8.96 5.18 16.64
CA ASN A 235 -10.08 4.86 17.51
C ASN A 235 -11.24 5.83 17.23
N LEU A 236 -12.41 5.30 16.90
CA LEU A 236 -13.63 6.05 16.65
C LEU A 236 -14.69 5.74 17.72
N LEU A 237 -15.41 6.79 18.13
CA LEU A 237 -16.52 6.80 19.09
C LEU A 237 -17.87 6.75 18.36
#